data_AF-A0A497GJX1-F1
#
_entry.id   AF-A0A497GJX1-F1
#
_cell.length_a   1.000
_cell.length_b   1.000
_cell.length_c   1.000
_cell.angle_alpha   90.00
_cell.angle_beta   90.00
_cell.angle_gamma   90.00
#
_symmetry.space_group_name_H-M   'P 1'
#
loop_
_entity.id
_entity.type
_entity.pdbx_description
1 polymer ?
#
loop_
_entity_poly.entity_id
_entity_poly.type
_entity_poly.pdbx_seq_one_letter_code
_entity_poly.pdbx_strand_id
1 'polypeptide(L)'
;MEIQEILILSALVISAFISTTWFNSLLIAWREQVKEEELALIAEIVKNAVLKVKYMGYYEVIISVPPGICCEINDTLLKITNGYDVVEIRLDKEVVVSYRHDVLIIRRREPYVPP
;
A
#
# COMPACT_ATOMS: atom_id res chain seq x y z
N MET A 1 -2.43 -20.72 -51.77
CA MET A 1 -2.13 -21.01 -50.36
C MET A 1 -2.73 -22.36 -50.06
N GLU A 2 -1.89 -23.32 -49.70
CA GLU A 2 -2.36 -24.68 -49.40
C GLU A 2 -3.10 -24.69 -48.06
N ILE A 3 -4.07 -25.60 -47.91
CA ILE A 3 -4.86 -25.73 -46.67
C ILE A 3 -3.94 -25.92 -45.43
N GLN A 4 -2.78 -26.56 -45.61
CA GLN A 4 -1.78 -26.74 -44.56
C GLN A 4 -1.15 -25.41 -44.11
N GLU A 5 -0.86 -24.48 -45.04
CA GLU A 5 -0.31 -23.16 -44.70
C GLU A 5 -1.32 -22.33 -43.90
N ILE A 6 -2.61 -22.41 -44.25
CA ILE A 6 -3.70 -21.76 -43.51
C ILE A 6 -3.78 -22.29 -42.07
N LEU A 7 -3.67 -23.60 -41.89
CA LEU A 7 -3.73 -24.23 -40.57
C LEU A 7 -2.53 -23.85 -39.70
N ILE A 8 -1.33 -23.84 -40.27
CA ILE A 8 -0.10 -23.46 -39.56
C ILE A 8 -0.15 -21.98 -39.14
N LEU A 9 -0.55 -21.07 -40.06
CA LEU A 9 -0.70 -19.65 -39.76
C LEU A 9 -1.75 -19.41 -38.67
N SER A 10 -2.89 -20.09 -38.75
CA SER A 10 -3.97 -19.96 -37.75
C SER A 10 -3.51 -20.45 -36.37
N ALA A 11 -2.79 -21.58 -36.33
CA ALA A 11 -2.24 -22.12 -35.08
C ALA A 11 -1.19 -21.16 -34.46
N LEU A 12 -0.34 -20.55 -35.29
CA LEU A 12 0.64 -19.55 -34.85
C LEU A 12 -0.05 -18.31 -34.26
N VAL A 13 -1.10 -17.80 -34.90
CA VAL A 13 -1.88 -16.64 -34.42
C VAL A 13 -2.57 -16.95 -33.09
N ILE A 14 -3.20 -18.12 -32.96
CA ILE A 14 -3.86 -18.54 -31.72
C ILE A 14 -2.82 -18.71 -30.60
N SER A 15 -1.68 -19.34 -30.87
CA SER A 15 -0.59 -19.52 -29.91
C SER A 15 -0.02 -18.19 -29.42
N ALA A 16 0.22 -17.25 -30.35
CA ALA A 16 0.67 -15.91 -30.00
C ALA A 16 -0.36 -15.18 -29.13
N PHE A 17 -1.65 -15.25 -29.49
CA PHE A 17 -2.73 -14.65 -28.73
C PHE A 17 -2.82 -15.19 -27.30
N ILE A 18 -2.78 -16.51 -27.13
CA ILE A 18 -2.78 -17.16 -25.80
C ILE A 18 -1.56 -16.73 -24.99
N SER A 19 -0.38 -16.74 -25.61
CA SER A 19 0.88 -16.35 -24.95
C SER A 19 0.83 -14.89 -24.46
N THR A 20 0.33 -13.97 -25.28
CA THR A 20 0.16 -12.56 -24.88
C THR A 20 -0.88 -12.37 -23.78
N THR A 21 -1.98 -13.11 -23.84
CA THR A 21 -3.06 -13.00 -22.85
C THR A 21 -2.59 -13.51 -21.50
N TRP A 22 -1.91 -14.67 -21.48
CA TRP A 22 -1.36 -15.24 -20.26
C TRP A 22 -0.27 -14.35 -19.64
N PHE A 23 0.64 -13.81 -20.46
CA PHE A 23 1.68 -12.90 -19.97
C PHE A 23 1.08 -11.61 -19.38
N ASN A 24 0.04 -11.06 -20.00
CA ASN A 24 -0.67 -9.90 -19.46
C ASN A 24 -1.35 -10.22 -18.12
N SER A 25 -2.00 -11.38 -17.99
CA SER A 25 -2.57 -11.81 -16.71
C SER A 25 -1.50 -11.97 -15.63
N LEU A 26 -0.32 -12.50 -15.99
CA LEU A 26 0.79 -12.67 -15.06
C LEU A 26 1.38 -11.32 -14.62
N LEU A 27 1.50 -10.36 -15.54
CA LEU A 27 1.91 -8.99 -15.21
C LEU A 27 0.93 -8.29 -14.27
N ILE A 28 -0.38 -8.50 -14.46
CA ILE A 28 -1.41 -7.94 -13.58
C ILE A 28 -1.29 -8.56 -12.18
N ALA A 29 -1.26 -9.90 -12.10
CA ALA A 29 -1.13 -10.62 -10.83
C ALA A 29 0.15 -10.23 -10.09
N TRP A 30 1.28 -10.10 -10.79
CA TRP A 30 2.54 -9.65 -10.20
C TRP A 30 2.45 -8.22 -9.66
N ARG A 31 1.82 -7.30 -10.41
CA ARG A 31 1.63 -5.91 -9.94
C ARG A 31 0.73 -5.83 -8.70
N GLU A 32 -0.31 -6.64 -8.65
CA GLU A 32 -1.20 -6.71 -7.48
C GLU A 32 -0.42 -7.21 -6.26
N GLN A 33 0.35 -8.29 -6.41
CA GLN A 33 1.17 -8.83 -5.31
C GLN A 33 2.22 -7.83 -4.81
N VAL A 34 2.92 -7.12 -5.70
CA VAL A 34 3.90 -6.10 -5.30
C VAL A 34 3.23 -4.95 -4.52
N LYS A 35 2.04 -4.53 -4.93
CA LYS A 35 1.28 -3.48 -4.23
C LYS A 35 0.78 -3.93 -2.85
N GLU A 36 0.43 -5.20 -2.71
CA GLU A 36 0.04 -5.78 -1.42
C GLU A 36 1.24 -5.82 -0.45
N GLU A 37 2.40 -6.27 -0.92
CA GLU A 37 3.64 -6.31 -0.13
C GLU A 37 4.11 -4.90 0.28
N GLU A 38 4.03 -3.92 -0.64
CA GLU A 38 4.36 -2.53 -0.36
C GLU A 38 3.45 -1.93 0.73
N LEU A 39 2.14 -2.20 0.65
CA LEU A 39 1.18 -1.75 1.65
C LEU A 39 1.46 -2.38 3.03
N ALA A 40 1.78 -3.67 3.06
CA ALA A 40 2.13 -4.38 4.30
C ALA A 40 3.39 -3.78 4.95
N LEU A 41 4.43 -3.49 4.16
CA LEU A 41 5.67 -2.88 4.63
C LEU A 41 5.43 -1.49 5.24
N ILE A 42 4.67 -0.64 4.56
CA ILE A 42 4.34 0.71 5.06
C ILE A 42 3.57 0.59 6.37
N ALA A 43 2.60 -0.31 6.45
CA ALA A 43 1.84 -0.54 7.67
C ALA A 43 2.73 -0.98 8.83
N GLU A 44 3.75 -1.81 8.58
CA GLU A 44 4.71 -2.21 9.60
C GLU A 44 5.60 -1.05 10.07
N ILE A 45 6.11 -0.22 9.15
CA ILE A 45 6.89 0.98 9.48
C ILE A 45 6.07 1.91 10.37
N VAL A 46 4.80 2.13 10.01
CA VAL A 46 3.88 2.98 10.77
C VAL A 46 3.60 2.39 12.15
N LYS A 47 3.30 1.09 12.26
CA LYS A 47 3.12 0.41 13.56
C LYS A 47 4.35 0.58 14.45
N ASN A 48 5.54 0.39 13.89
CA ASN A 48 6.79 0.56 14.61
C ASN A 48 7.02 2.02 15.07
N ALA A 49 6.65 3.00 14.25
CA ALA A 49 6.72 4.40 14.63
C ALA A 49 5.75 4.74 15.78
N VAL A 50 4.52 4.22 15.75
CA VAL A 50 3.57 4.35 16.86
C VAL A 50 4.16 3.77 18.15
N LEU A 51 4.78 2.58 18.08
CA LEU A 51 5.45 1.97 19.24
C LEU A 51 6.60 2.82 19.76
N LYS A 52 7.44 3.40 18.88
CA LYS A 52 8.55 4.27 19.27
C LYS A 52 8.08 5.52 20.00
N VAL A 53 7.04 6.18 19.50
CA VAL A 53 6.45 7.37 20.13
C VAL A 53 5.83 7.03 21.48
N LYS A 54 5.12 5.90 21.57
CA LYS A 54 4.43 5.49 22.79
C LYS A 54 5.38 5.03 23.89
N TYR A 55 6.30 4.14 23.57
CA TYR A 55 7.08 3.39 24.56
C TYR A 55 8.55 3.75 24.62
N MET A 56 9.12 4.28 23.53
CA MET A 56 10.55 4.57 23.44
C MET A 56 10.87 6.06 23.63
N GLY A 57 9.89 6.87 24.04
CA GLY A 57 10.10 8.28 24.40
C GLY A 57 10.34 9.21 23.22
N TYR A 58 10.05 8.79 21.99
CA TYR A 58 10.13 9.67 20.82
C TYR A 58 9.00 10.69 20.89
N TYR A 59 9.32 11.97 20.73
CA TYR A 59 8.32 13.03 20.69
C TYR A 59 7.48 12.95 19.40
N GLU A 60 8.16 12.79 18.27
CA GLU A 60 7.57 12.78 16.94
C GLU A 60 8.37 11.86 16.00
N VAL A 61 7.65 11.20 15.09
CA VAL A 61 8.19 10.45 13.95
C VAL A 61 7.45 10.88 12.70
N ILE A 62 8.23 11.20 11.67
CA ILE A 62 7.74 11.67 10.37
C ILE A 62 8.02 10.56 9.36
N ILE A 63 6.98 10.16 8.61
CA ILE A 63 7.07 9.12 7.58
C ILE A 63 6.59 9.71 6.27
N SER A 64 7.44 9.70 5.24
CA SER A 64 7.02 10.00 3.88
C SER A 64 6.22 8.82 3.32
N VAL A 65 5.02 9.10 2.85
CA VAL A 65 4.11 8.11 2.27
C VAL A 65 4.38 8.03 0.77
N PRO A 66 4.63 6.84 0.20
CA PRO A 66 4.85 6.69 -1.23
C PRO A 66 3.64 7.13 -2.08
N PRO A 67 3.87 7.60 -3.31
CA PRO A 67 2.80 7.97 -4.22
C PRO A 67 1.90 6.77 -4.52
N GLY A 68 0.58 6.98 -4.49
CA GLY A 68 -0.42 5.91 -4.66
C GLY A 68 -0.89 5.27 -3.35
N ILE A 69 -0.30 5.66 -2.22
CA ILE A 69 -0.78 5.29 -0.88
C ILE A 69 -1.50 6.48 -0.26
N CYS A 70 -2.73 6.25 0.18
CA CYS A 70 -3.56 7.22 0.87
C CYS A 70 -3.72 6.82 2.33
N CYS A 71 -3.72 7.83 3.21
CA CYS A 71 -3.92 7.65 4.63
C CYS A 71 -5.18 8.42 5.07
N GLU A 72 -6.08 7.73 5.75
CA GLU A 72 -7.26 8.32 6.39
C GLU A 72 -7.13 8.16 7.91
N ILE A 73 -7.34 9.24 8.66
CA ILE A 73 -7.15 9.25 10.11
C ILE A 73 -8.46 9.65 10.78
N ASN A 74 -8.89 8.80 11.71
CA ASN A 74 -9.97 9.05 12.65
C ASN A 74 -9.42 9.00 14.09
N ASP A 75 -10.26 9.30 15.08
CA ASP A 75 -9.85 9.46 16.49
C ASP A 75 -8.95 8.33 17.03
N THR A 76 -9.25 7.09 16.70
CA THR A 76 -8.55 5.89 17.21
C THR A 76 -8.04 4.98 16.11
N LEU A 77 -8.12 5.40 14.84
CA LEU A 77 -7.83 4.53 13.71
C LEU A 77 -7.09 5.30 12.62
N LEU A 78 -6.00 4.72 12.15
CA LEU A 78 -5.33 5.09 10.90
C LEU A 78 -5.60 4.00 9.87
N LYS A 79 -6.20 4.37 8.75
CA LYS A 79 -6.36 3.50 7.59
C LYS A 79 -5.32 3.89 6.54
N ILE A 80 -4.60 2.90 6.02
CA ILE A 80 -3.65 3.05 4.93
C ILE A 80 -4.17 2.22 3.76
N THR A 81 -4.30 2.82 2.59
CA THR A 81 -4.84 2.15 1.41
C THR A 81 -4.04 2.48 0.16
N ASN A 82 -3.93 1.52 -0.76
CA ASN A 82 -3.37 1.72 -2.10
C ASN A 82 -4.47 1.89 -3.18
N GLY A 83 -5.73 2.07 -2.77
CA GLY A 83 -6.92 2.14 -3.63
C GLY A 83 -7.59 0.79 -3.92
N TYR A 84 -6.94 -0.33 -3.60
CA TYR A 84 -7.45 -1.69 -3.79
C TYR A 84 -7.58 -2.43 -2.44
N ASP A 85 -6.52 -2.35 -1.64
CA ASP A 85 -6.40 -2.96 -0.32
C ASP A 85 -6.38 -1.90 0.78
N VAL A 86 -6.74 -2.31 1.99
CA VAL A 86 -6.80 -1.43 3.17
C VAL A 86 -6.18 -2.14 4.37
N VAL A 87 -5.27 -1.44 5.05
CA VAL A 87 -4.73 -1.86 6.33
C VAL A 87 -5.14 -0.86 7.40
N GLU A 88 -5.72 -1.38 8.48
CA GLU A 88 -6.15 -0.57 9.62
C GLU A 88 -5.18 -0.72 10.80
N ILE A 89 -4.75 0.41 11.35
CA ILE A 89 -3.85 0.50 12.50
C ILE A 89 -4.61 1.22 13.61
N ARG A 90 -4.80 0.53 14.74
CA ARG A 90 -5.42 1.13 15.92
C ARG A 90 -4.42 2.06 16.60
N LEU A 91 -4.88 3.29 16.82
CA LEU A 91 -4.13 4.34 17.50
C LEU A 91 -4.54 4.34 18.97
N ASP A 92 -3.54 4.45 19.84
CA ASP A 92 -3.77 4.68 21.26
C ASP A 92 -4.16 6.14 21.50
N LYS A 93 -4.90 6.42 22.57
CA LYS A 93 -5.33 7.78 22.94
C LYS A 93 -4.16 8.71 23.22
N GLU A 94 -2.99 8.16 23.54
CA GLU A 94 -1.74 8.87 23.81
C GLU A 94 -0.96 9.25 22.54
N VAL A 95 -1.38 8.79 21.36
CA VAL A 95 -0.71 9.06 20.08
C VAL A 95 -1.63 9.88 19.21
N VAL A 96 -1.11 10.97 18.67
CA VAL A 96 -1.78 11.79 17.67
C VAL A 96 -1.11 11.52 16.33
N VAL A 97 -1.91 11.16 15.34
CA VAL A 97 -1.44 11.04 13.96
C VAL A 97 -2.08 12.14 13.14
N SER A 98 -1.31 12.70 12.23
CA SER A 98 -1.81 13.64 11.22
C SER A 98 -1.19 13.32 9.86
N TYR A 99 -1.95 13.53 8.79
CA TYR A 99 -1.52 13.27 7.43
C TYR A 99 -1.70 14.53 6.59
N ARG A 100 -0.61 15.05 6.01
CA ARG A 100 -0.62 16.26 5.17
C ARG A 100 0.51 16.19 4.15
N HIS A 101 0.24 16.59 2.91
CA HIS A 101 1.24 16.68 1.83
C HIS A 101 2.09 15.40 1.69
N ASP A 102 1.45 14.23 1.63
CA ASP A 102 2.10 12.92 1.49
C ASP A 102 3.04 12.54 2.66
N VAL A 103 2.84 13.16 3.82
CA VAL A 103 3.62 12.89 5.02
C VAL A 103 2.69 12.53 6.18
N LEU A 104 2.99 11.41 6.82
CA LEU A 104 2.37 10.95 8.05
C LEU A 104 3.22 11.38 9.25
N ILE A 105 2.65 12.21 10.11
CA ILE A 105 3.29 12.71 11.32
C ILE A 105 2.64 11.99 12.50
N ILE A 106 3.43 11.20 13.22
CA ILE A 106 3.03 10.47 14.42
C ILE A 106 3.72 11.11 15.61
N ARG A 107 2.95 11.65 16.54
CA ARG A 107 3.47 12.36 17.70
C ARG A 107 2.80 11.95 18.98
N ARG A 108 3.46 12.17 20.10
CA ARG A 108 2.85 11.95 21.42
C ARG A 108 1.79 13.02 21.65
N ARG A 109 0.64 12.62 22.18
CA ARG A 109 -0.38 13.57 22.64
C ARG A 109 0.19 14.27 23.86
N GLU A 110 0.44 15.56 23.74
CA GLU A 110 0.81 16.37 24.90
C GLU A 110 -0.33 16.33 25.92
N PRO A 111 -0.04 16.16 27.21
CA PRO A 111 -1.05 16.31 28.24
C PRO A 111 -1.61 17.72 28.15
N TYR A 112 -2.94 17.83 28.09
CA TYR A 112 -3.62 19.12 28.11
C TYR A 112 -3.24 19.84 29.41
N VAL A 113 -2.46 20.92 29.30
CA VAL A 113 -2.21 21.85 30.39
C VAL A 113 -3.23 22.98 30.23
N PRO A 114 -4.31 23.02 31.03
CA PRO A 114 -5.22 24.16 31.01
C PRO A 114 -4.47 25.45 31.38
N PRO A 115 -4.89 26.60 30.83
CA PRO A 115 -4.30 27.91 31.14
C PRO A 115 -4.48 28.33 32.60
#